data_AF-A0A317PWV9-F1
#
_entry.id   AF-A0A317PWV9-F1
#
_cell.length_a   1.000
_cell.length_b   1.000
_cell.length_c   1.000
_cell.angle_alpha   90.00
_cell.angle_beta   90.00
_cell.angle_gamma   90.00
#
_symmetry.space_group_name_H-M   'P 1'
#
loop_
_entity.id
_entity.type
_entity.pdbx_description
1 polymer ?
#
loop_
_entity_poly.entity_id
_entity_poly.type
_entity_poly.pdbx_seq_one_letter_code
_entity_poly.pdbx_strand_id
1 'polypeptide(L)'
;MNYRTLLVCTFTLLFFSPLIQASTACQDKQQDILREISYAKKHHNQRRIDGLNKALAEVRSRCREESHRNNLSGEKHKTTHAR
;
A
#
# COMPACT_ATOMS: atom_id res chain seq x y z
N MET A 1 26.46 39.40 2.10
CA MET A 1 26.08 38.01 2.41
C MET A 1 26.26 37.20 1.14
N ASN A 2 27.33 36.42 1.07
CA ASN A 2 27.82 35.84 -0.18
C ASN A 2 26.90 34.71 -0.63
N TYR A 3 26.34 34.82 -1.84
CA TYR A 3 25.46 33.84 -2.47
C TYR A 3 26.09 32.42 -2.58
N ARG A 4 27.42 32.32 -2.42
CA ARG A 4 28.16 31.06 -2.38
C ARG A 4 27.82 30.19 -1.17
N THR A 5 27.57 30.78 0.01
CA THR A 5 27.14 30.01 1.20
C THR A 5 25.66 29.66 1.17
N LEU A 6 24.86 30.34 0.34
CA LEU A 6 23.44 30.03 0.15
C LEU A 6 23.22 28.85 -0.83
N LEU A 7 24.17 28.62 -1.75
CA LEU A 7 24.07 27.56 -2.76
C LEU A 7 24.39 26.16 -2.20
N VAL A 8 25.17 26.08 -1.13
CA VAL A 8 25.64 24.79 -0.58
C VAL A 8 24.62 24.17 0.39
N CYS A 9 23.83 24.98 1.09
CA CYS A 9 22.88 24.50 2.10
C CYS A 9 21.60 23.88 1.51
N THR A 10 21.30 24.07 0.22
CA THR A 10 20.12 23.47 -0.42
C THR A 10 20.39 22.07 -0.96
N PHE A 11 21.64 21.61 -0.96
CA PHE A 11 22.02 20.31 -1.54
C PHE A 11 21.79 19.11 -0.59
N THR A 12 21.41 19.34 0.67
CA THR A 12 21.11 18.26 1.63
C THR A 12 19.62 18.01 1.82
N LEU A 13 18.75 18.57 0.98
CA LEU A 13 17.33 18.29 1.06
C LEU A 13 17.04 16.86 0.57
N LEU A 14 16.83 16.01 1.57
CA LEU A 14 15.87 14.91 1.58
C LEU A 14 16.33 13.66 0.82
N PHE A 15 17.25 12.93 1.45
CA PHE A 15 17.37 11.51 1.18
C PHE A 15 16.04 10.81 1.47
N PHE A 16 15.38 10.43 0.38
CA PHE A 16 14.53 9.26 0.20
C PHE A 16 13.88 8.69 1.47
N SER A 17 12.55 8.83 1.55
CA SER A 17 11.73 7.84 2.26
C SER A 17 10.34 7.82 1.67
N PRO A 18 10.01 6.78 0.89
CA PRO A 18 8.74 6.10 1.15
C PRO A 18 8.99 4.65 1.56
N LEU A 19 9.21 4.39 2.86
CA LEU A 19 9.03 3.03 3.42
C LEU A 19 7.57 2.85 3.83
N ILE A 20 6.66 2.90 2.86
CA ILE A 20 5.29 2.41 3.02
C ILE A 20 4.87 2.01 1.64
N GLN A 21 4.49 0.75 1.38
CA GLN A 21 3.60 0.44 0.23
C GLN A 21 3.08 -1.01 0.16
N ALA A 22 2.93 -1.73 1.27
CA ALA A 22 2.10 -2.95 1.26
C ALA A 22 0.62 -2.62 1.56
N SER A 23 0.37 -1.70 2.49
CA SER A 23 -0.99 -1.29 2.88
C SER A 23 -1.70 -0.42 1.84
N THR A 24 -0.98 0.47 1.17
CA THR A 24 -1.54 1.37 0.15
C THR A 24 -1.98 0.58 -1.09
N ALA A 25 -1.11 -0.29 -1.61
CA ALA A 25 -1.42 -1.13 -2.77
C ALA A 25 -2.63 -2.07 -2.54
N CYS A 26 -2.83 -2.52 -1.28
CA CYS A 26 -4.03 -3.26 -0.92
C CYS A 26 -5.30 -2.40 -0.99
N GLN A 27 -5.25 -1.21 -0.37
CA GLN A 27 -6.39 -0.30 -0.34
C GLN A 27 -6.79 0.15 -1.74
N ASP A 28 -5.81 0.44 -2.60
CA ASP A 28 -6.06 0.81 -4.00
C ASP A 28 -6.80 -0.30 -4.75
N LYS A 29 -6.34 -1.55 -4.63
CA LYS A 29 -7.02 -2.71 -5.26
C LYS A 29 -8.43 -2.93 -4.73
N GLN A 30 -8.64 -2.80 -3.41
CA GLN A 30 -9.98 -2.90 -2.84
C GLN A 30 -10.91 -1.80 -3.38
N GLN A 31 -10.41 -0.57 -3.47
CA GLN A 31 -11.18 0.56 -3.96
C GLN A 31 -11.55 0.40 -5.44
N ASP A 32 -10.63 -0.12 -6.25
CA ASP A 32 -10.89 -0.44 -7.65
C ASP A 32 -12.00 -1.48 -7.82
N ILE A 33 -11.96 -2.56 -7.05
CA ILE A 33 -13.01 -3.59 -7.09
C ILE A 33 -14.36 -3.01 -6.64
N LEU A 34 -14.40 -2.15 -5.62
CA LEU A 34 -15.64 -1.50 -5.18
C LEU A 34 -16.23 -0.57 -6.25
N ARG A 35 -15.38 0.14 -7.01
CA ARG A 35 -15.80 0.95 -8.15
C ARG A 35 -16.44 0.08 -9.23
N GLU A 36 -15.81 -1.04 -9.56
CA GLU A 36 -16.32 -2.02 -10.53
C GLU A 36 -17.64 -2.66 -10.08
N ILE A 37 -17.81 -2.95 -8.78
CA ILE A 37 -19.08 -3.44 -8.23
C ILE A 37 -20.19 -2.39 -8.42
N SER A 38 -19.87 -1.12 -8.15
CA SER A 38 -20.82 -0.02 -8.31
C SER A 38 -21.25 0.13 -9.78
N TYR A 39 -20.30 -0.02 -10.71
CA TYR A 39 -20.60 -0.07 -12.14
C TYR A 39 -21.48 -1.29 -12.49
N ALA A 40 -21.13 -2.49 -12.04
CA ALA A 40 -21.89 -3.70 -12.31
C ALA A 40 -23.34 -3.65 -11.76
N LYS A 41 -23.53 -3.02 -10.59
CA LYS A 41 -24.85 -2.74 -9.99
C LYS A 41 -25.69 -1.84 -10.89
N LYS A 42 -25.13 -0.75 -11.41
CA LYS A 42 -25.83 0.17 -12.32
C LYS A 42 -26.35 -0.54 -13.58
N HIS A 43 -25.64 -1.57 -14.03
CA HIS A 43 -25.98 -2.36 -15.22
C HIS A 43 -26.70 -3.68 -14.90
N HIS A 44 -27.16 -3.90 -13.66
CA HIS A 44 -27.87 -5.12 -13.24
C HIS A 44 -27.16 -6.44 -13.61
N ASN A 45 -25.83 -6.43 -13.63
CA ASN A 45 -25.04 -7.61 -14.02
C ASN A 45 -24.68 -8.45 -12.80
N GLN A 46 -25.63 -9.26 -12.33
CA GLN A 46 -25.46 -10.05 -11.11
C GLN A 46 -24.24 -10.99 -11.15
N ARG A 47 -24.02 -11.68 -12.28
CA ARG A 47 -22.84 -12.57 -12.44
C ARG A 47 -21.52 -11.84 -12.21
N ARG A 48 -21.39 -10.61 -12.73
CA ARG A 48 -20.20 -9.78 -12.52
C ARG A 48 -20.10 -9.31 -11.06
N ILE A 49 -21.21 -8.93 -10.43
CA ILE A 49 -21.24 -8.54 -9.02
C ILE A 49 -20.75 -9.70 -8.14
N ASP A 50 -21.23 -10.92 -8.38
CA ASP A 50 -20.85 -12.10 -7.60
C ASP A 50 -19.35 -12.40 -7.74
N GLY A 51 -18.83 -12.36 -8.97
CA GLY A 51 -17.40 -12.52 -9.23
C GLY A 51 -16.53 -11.45 -8.56
N LEU A 52 -16.94 -10.18 -8.63
CA LEU A 52 -16.23 -9.08 -7.99
C LEU A 52 -16.27 -9.16 -6.46
N ASN A 53 -17.38 -9.60 -5.86
CA ASN A 53 -17.47 -9.83 -4.41
C ASN A 53 -16.50 -10.93 -3.95
N LYS A 54 -16.39 -12.02 -4.72
CA LYS A 54 -15.40 -13.08 -4.45
C LYS A 54 -13.98 -12.53 -4.53
N ALA A 55 -13.65 -11.78 -5.59
CA ALA A 55 -12.34 -11.15 -5.74
C ALA A 55 -12.03 -10.17 -4.59
N LEU A 56 -13.01 -9.38 -4.15
CA LEU A 56 -12.86 -8.47 -3.01
C LEU A 56 -12.52 -9.22 -1.71
N ALA A 57 -13.17 -10.37 -1.47
CA ALA A 57 -12.89 -11.20 -0.31
C ALA A 57 -11.46 -11.79 -0.36
N GLU A 58 -11.02 -12.25 -1.53
CA GLU A 58 -9.67 -12.77 -1.75
C GLU A 58 -8.61 -11.68 -1.53
N VAL A 59 -8.80 -10.48 -2.07
CA VAL A 59 -7.89 -9.34 -1.85
C VAL A 59 -7.80 -9.03 -0.36
N ARG A 60 -8.94 -8.92 0.35
CA ARG A 60 -8.95 -8.67 1.79
C ARG A 60 -8.21 -9.75 2.59
N SER A 61 -8.34 -11.02 2.21
CA SER A 61 -7.59 -12.12 2.85
C SER A 61 -6.10 -11.96 2.65
N ARG A 62 -5.66 -11.81 1.40
CA ARG A 62 -4.25 -11.66 1.05
C ARG A 62 -3.61 -10.47 1.75
N CYS A 63 -4.33 -9.35 1.85
CA CYS A 63 -3.80 -8.18 2.55
C CYS A 63 -3.61 -8.40 4.06
N ARG A 64 -4.48 -9.19 4.70
CA ARG A 64 -4.29 -9.57 6.11
C ARG A 64 -3.09 -10.50 6.28
N GLU A 65 -2.95 -11.49 5.40
CA GLU A 65 -1.80 -12.40 5.40
C GLU A 65 -0.48 -11.66 5.19
N GLU A 66 -0.45 -10.73 4.23
CA GLU A 66 0.70 -9.87 3.94
C GLU A 66 1.04 -8.97 5.14
N SER A 67 0.03 -8.41 5.82
CA SER A 67 0.24 -7.65 7.06
C SER A 67 0.87 -8.53 8.15
N HIS A 68 0.36 -9.74 8.38
CA HIS A 68 0.95 -10.68 9.34
C HIS A 68 2.39 -11.06 9.00
N ARG A 69 2.68 -11.35 7.72
CA ARG A 69 4.04 -11.65 7.25
C ARG A 69 5.00 -10.48 7.44
N ASN A 70 4.55 -9.25 7.15
CA ASN A 70 5.35 -8.05 7.30
C ASN A 70 5.64 -7.74 8.77
N ASN A 71 4.68 -7.96 9.66
CA ASN A 71 4.88 -7.83 11.11
C ASN A 71 5.88 -8.87 11.65
N LEU A 72 5.77 -10.13 11.24
CA LEU A 72 6.76 -11.18 11.58
C LEU A 72 8.17 -10.85 11.06
N SER A 73 8.26 -10.25 9.86
CA SER A 73 9.54 -9.86 9.25
C SER A 73 10.17 -8.65 9.95
N GLY A 74 9.35 -7.68 10.38
CA GLY A 74 9.79 -6.55 11.19
C GLY A 74 10.32 -6.96 12.57
N GLU A 75 9.73 -7.98 13.18
CA GLU A 75 10.20 -8.51 14.47
C GLU A 75 11.55 -9.24 14.36
N LYS A 76 11.78 -9.98 13.26
CA LYS A 76 13.08 -10.61 12.99
C LYS A 76 14.20 -9.60 12.78
N HIS A 77 13.93 -8.42 12.21
CA HIS A 77 14.94 -7.39 12.00
C HIS A 77 15.34 -6.65 13.29
N LYS A 78 14.51 -6.70 14.33
CA LYS A 78 14.80 -6.11 15.66
C LYS A 78 15.68 -7.01 16.53
N THR A 79 15.59 -8.33 16.36
CA THR A 79 16.38 -9.30 17.14
C THR A 79 17.82 -9.46 16.64
N THR A 80 18.11 -9.14 15.38
CA THR A 80 19.47 -9.22 14.81
C THR A 80 20.34 -8.00 15.13
N HIS A 81 19.77 -6.90 15.65
CA HIS A 81 20.51 -5.67 15.96
C HIS A 81 20.79 -5.48 17.47
N ALA A 82 20.41 -6.45 18.31
CA ALA A 82 20.62 -6.45 19.76
C ALA A 82 21.67 -7.50 20.21
N ARG A 83 22.70 -7.74 19.38
CA ARG A 83 23.87 -8.55 19.75
C ARG A 83 25.16 -7.83 19.40
#